data_AF-A0A800JX92-F1
#
_entry.id   AF-A0A800JX92-F1
#
_cell.length_a   1.000
_cell.length_b   1.000
_cell.length_c   1.000
_cell.angle_alpha   90.00
_cell.angle_beta   90.00
_cell.angle_gamma   90.00
#
_symmetry.space_group_name_H-M   'P 1'
#
loop_
_entity.id
_entity.type
_entity.pdbx_description
1 polymer ?
#
loop_
_entity_poly.entity_id
_entity_poly.type
_entity_poly.pdbx_seq_one_letter_code
_entity_poly.pdbx_strand_id
1 'polypeptide(L)'
;MFVSGIPPEFSANDAAPQSLRLTRPNVYVGARRQDYAIINPGGSRGEEGAVPGIDFPAGIQLDSPLKTLALAGRFREWNLLFAAEVDRNSRFVFRRDILERVGRISGALLRYPEAPYPVIHEGQVMWILEGFTATRWFPLSTPHDLDAGRPVAYTRNSVKVVVDGVTGEVAFYVIDDADPLLRAYAQG
;
A
#
# COMPACT_ATOMS: atom_id res chain seq x y z
N MET A 1 -23.95 -8.54 -0.85
CA MET A 1 -22.68 -8.82 -0.14
C MET A 1 -22.06 -7.47 0.15
N PHE A 2 -21.82 -7.15 1.42
CA PHE A 2 -21.31 -5.84 1.83
C PHE A 2 -20.10 -6.07 2.74
N VAL A 3 -18.97 -5.46 2.41
CA VAL A 3 -17.83 -5.35 3.31
C VAL A 3 -18.03 -4.05 4.09
N SER A 4 -18.16 -4.13 5.42
CA SER A 4 -18.32 -2.95 6.27
C SER A 4 -17.45 -3.04 7.52
N GLY A 5 -17.07 -1.89 8.07
CA GLY A 5 -16.37 -1.80 9.36
C GLY A 5 -14.85 -1.63 9.27
N ILE A 6 -14.27 -1.27 10.43
CA ILE A 6 -12.85 -1.39 10.77
C ILE A 6 -12.82 -1.91 12.24
N PRO A 7 -12.37 -3.15 12.51
CA PRO A 7 -11.94 -4.17 11.55
C PRO A 7 -13.06 -4.55 10.57
N PRO A 8 -12.74 -5.01 9.35
CA PRO A 8 -13.76 -5.41 8.38
C PRO A 8 -14.54 -6.61 8.91
N GLU A 9 -15.85 -6.44 9.10
CA GLU A 9 -16.74 -7.48 9.58
C GLU A 9 -17.47 -8.15 8.40
N PHE A 10 -17.51 -9.48 8.42
CA PHE A 10 -18.16 -10.30 7.39
C PHE A 10 -19.43 -10.94 7.94
N SER A 11 -20.56 -10.66 7.30
CA SER A 11 -21.77 -11.47 7.45
C SER A 11 -21.81 -12.49 6.32
N ALA A 12 -21.33 -13.71 6.60
CA ALA A 12 -21.42 -14.83 5.68
C ALA A 12 -22.84 -15.41 5.74
N ASN A 13 -23.70 -15.06 4.78
CA ASN A 13 -24.82 -15.93 4.45
C ASN A 13 -24.29 -17.11 3.64
N ASP A 14 -24.84 -18.31 3.82
CA ASP A 14 -24.48 -19.55 3.10
C ASP A 14 -24.54 -19.46 1.55
N ALA A 15 -25.07 -18.35 1.02
CA ALA A 15 -25.09 -18.02 -0.40
C ALA A 15 -23.81 -17.34 -0.93
N ALA A 16 -22.81 -17.05 -0.09
CA ALA A 16 -21.54 -16.46 -0.54
C ALA A 16 -20.65 -17.52 -1.23
N PRO A 17 -20.12 -17.26 -2.44
CA PRO A 17 -19.16 -18.14 -3.09
C PRO A 17 -17.99 -18.45 -2.14
N GLN A 18 -17.60 -19.72 -2.04
CA GLN A 18 -16.49 -20.15 -1.16
C GLN A 18 -15.18 -19.41 -1.49
N SER A 19 -15.02 -18.93 -2.73
CA SER A 19 -13.88 -18.13 -3.20
C SER A 19 -13.78 -16.72 -2.59
N LEU A 20 -14.82 -16.24 -1.92
CA LEU A 20 -14.86 -14.92 -1.27
C LEU A 20 -14.71 -14.99 0.25
N ARG A 21 -14.29 -16.15 0.79
CA ARG A 21 -14.01 -16.30 2.23
C ARG A 21 -12.71 -15.60 2.57
N LEU A 22 -12.79 -14.60 3.45
CA LEU A 22 -11.61 -13.96 4.06
C LEU A 22 -11.17 -14.77 5.28
N THR A 23 -10.05 -15.46 5.13
CA THR A 23 -9.38 -16.19 6.21
C THR A 23 -8.43 -15.30 7.01
N ARG A 24 -7.93 -14.22 6.39
CA ARG A 24 -7.07 -13.22 7.01
C ARG A 24 -7.68 -11.82 6.79
N PRO A 25 -8.58 -11.36 7.68
CA PRO A 25 -9.29 -10.09 7.50
C PRO A 25 -8.44 -8.85 7.83
N ASN A 26 -7.23 -9.04 8.36
CA ASN A 26 -6.36 -7.93 8.75
C ASN A 26 -5.95 -7.09 7.53
N VAL A 27 -6.12 -5.77 7.63
CA VAL A 27 -5.67 -4.81 6.61
C VAL A 27 -4.84 -3.74 7.27
N TYR A 28 -3.53 -3.80 7.06
CA TYR A 28 -2.57 -2.84 7.58
C TYR A 28 -2.25 -1.73 6.57
N VAL A 29 -2.28 -2.04 5.27
CA VAL A 29 -2.09 -1.08 4.16
C VAL A 29 -3.40 -0.95 3.40
N GLY A 30 -3.87 0.28 3.20
CA GLY A 30 -5.21 0.55 2.69
C GLY A 30 -5.33 1.89 1.98
N ALA A 31 -6.50 2.12 1.35
CA ALA A 31 -6.77 3.34 0.59
C ALA A 31 -7.02 4.59 1.46
N ARG A 32 -7.14 4.41 2.79
CA ARG A 32 -7.29 5.52 3.73
C ARG A 32 -5.92 5.94 4.24
N ARG A 33 -5.66 7.25 4.14
CA ARG A 33 -4.44 7.84 4.66
C ARG A 33 -4.32 7.62 6.16
N GLN A 34 -3.25 6.94 6.54
CA GLN A 34 -2.84 6.69 7.91
C GLN A 34 -1.33 6.94 7.99
N ASP A 35 -0.91 7.84 8.86
CA ASP A 35 0.49 8.29 8.89
C ASP A 35 1.42 7.16 9.34
N TYR A 36 1.06 6.45 10.42
CA TYR A 36 1.77 5.27 10.89
C TYR A 36 0.88 4.35 11.74
N ALA A 37 1.42 3.20 12.13
CA ALA A 37 0.92 2.31 13.18
C ALA A 37 2.09 1.72 13.95
N ILE A 38 1.81 1.32 15.19
CA ILE A 38 2.72 0.50 15.98
C ILE A 38 2.03 -0.85 16.17
N ILE A 39 2.70 -1.91 15.75
CA ILE A 39 2.21 -3.28 15.85
C ILE A 39 3.03 -3.97 16.92
N ASN A 40 2.38 -4.45 17.97
CA ASN A 40 3.03 -5.24 19.01
C ASN A 40 2.50 -6.69 18.95
N PRO A 41 3.22 -7.62 18.30
CA PRO A 41 2.78 -9.01 18.18
C PRO A 41 2.80 -9.77 19.51
N GLY A 42 3.58 -9.33 20.50
CA GLY A 42 3.65 -9.95 21.83
C GLY A 42 2.80 -9.27 22.90
N GLY A 43 2.04 -8.24 22.54
CA GLY A 43 1.18 -7.50 23.46
C GLY A 43 -0.15 -8.22 23.75
N SER A 44 -0.93 -7.68 24.68
CA SER A 44 -2.25 -8.24 25.07
C SER A 44 -3.30 -8.30 23.93
N ARG A 45 -3.03 -7.64 22.81
CA ARG A 45 -3.84 -7.63 21.59
C ARG A 45 -3.13 -8.24 20.37
N GLY A 46 -1.91 -8.74 20.56
CA GLY A 46 -1.11 -9.37 19.52
C GLY A 46 -1.44 -10.86 19.40
N GLU A 47 -1.33 -11.40 18.20
CA GLU A 47 -1.36 -12.84 17.98
C GLU A 47 0.02 -13.42 18.31
N GLU A 48 0.12 -14.16 19.41
CA GLU A 48 1.35 -14.88 19.77
C GLU A 48 1.78 -15.80 18.63
N GLY A 49 3.05 -15.67 18.20
CA GLY A 49 3.61 -16.44 17.09
C GLY A 49 3.45 -15.81 15.70
N ALA A 50 2.78 -14.66 15.58
CA ALA A 50 2.65 -13.96 14.31
C ALA A 50 4.03 -13.56 13.74
N VAL A 51 4.24 -13.81 12.45
CA VAL A 51 5.51 -13.61 11.75
C VAL A 51 5.49 -12.28 10.99
N PRO A 52 6.46 -11.38 11.27
CA PRO A 52 6.60 -10.13 10.53
C PRO A 52 6.89 -10.36 9.05
N GLY A 53 6.19 -9.64 8.18
CA GLY A 53 6.27 -9.79 6.72
C GLY A 53 5.37 -10.89 6.16
N ILE A 54 4.67 -11.66 7.01
CA ILE A 54 3.70 -12.68 6.59
C ILE A 54 2.32 -12.36 7.17
N ASP A 55 2.24 -12.17 8.49
CA ASP A 55 0.97 -11.94 9.20
C ASP A 55 0.67 -10.46 9.41
N PHE A 56 1.69 -9.61 9.32
CA PHE A 56 1.62 -8.16 9.40
C PHE A 56 2.84 -7.53 8.70
N PRO A 57 2.88 -6.21 8.44
CA PRO A 57 4.00 -5.57 7.78
C PRO A 57 5.30 -5.75 8.55
N ALA A 58 6.39 -6.07 7.85
CA ALA A 58 7.70 -6.27 8.46
C ALA A 58 8.16 -5.05 9.30
N GLY A 59 7.85 -3.84 8.82
CA GLY A 59 8.04 -2.58 9.55
C GLY A 59 9.48 -2.30 9.99
N ILE A 60 9.64 -1.29 10.85
CA ILE A 60 10.90 -1.00 11.54
C ILE A 60 10.75 -1.50 12.98
N GLN A 61 11.58 -2.45 13.38
CA GLN A 61 11.60 -2.92 14.75
C GLN A 61 12.13 -1.84 15.70
N LEU A 62 11.41 -1.58 16.79
CA LEU A 62 11.72 -0.59 17.83
C LEU A 62 12.63 -1.18 18.93
N ASP A 63 13.69 -1.87 18.50
CA ASP A 63 14.67 -2.52 19.38
C ASP A 63 15.65 -1.56 20.09
N SER A 64 15.69 -0.29 19.66
CA SER A 64 16.67 0.70 20.08
C SER A 64 16.02 2.07 20.32
N PRO A 65 16.34 2.75 21.44
CA PRO A 65 15.79 4.07 21.75
C PRO A 65 16.19 5.14 20.71
N LEU A 66 17.30 4.95 19.99
CA LEU A 66 17.70 5.85 18.90
C LEU A 66 16.75 5.75 17.70
N LYS A 67 16.28 4.54 17.36
CA LYS A 67 15.28 4.35 16.30
C LYS A 67 13.96 5.02 16.71
N THR A 68 13.53 4.81 17.95
CA THR A 68 12.32 5.42 18.50
C THR A 68 12.43 6.95 18.50
N LEU A 69 13.56 7.52 18.90
CA LEU A 69 13.82 8.96 18.88
C LEU A 69 13.80 9.54 17.45
N ALA A 70 14.44 8.86 16.50
CA ALA A 70 14.45 9.29 15.11
C ALA A 70 13.03 9.30 14.50
N LEU A 71 12.23 8.27 14.81
CA LEU A 71 10.84 8.17 14.37
C LEU A 71 9.96 9.21 15.08
N ALA A 72 10.10 9.40 16.39
CA ALA A 72 9.40 10.43 17.16
C ALA A 72 9.65 11.83 16.58
N GLY A 73 10.91 12.15 16.27
CA GLY A 73 11.26 13.42 15.61
C GLY A 73 10.68 13.53 14.19
N ARG A 74 10.79 12.47 13.37
CA ARG A 74 10.30 12.46 11.98
C ARG A 74 8.78 12.63 11.86
N PHE A 75 8.01 12.09 12.81
CA PHE A 75 6.56 12.15 12.85
C PHE A 75 6.03 13.20 13.82
N ARG A 76 6.92 13.92 14.52
CA ARG A 76 6.60 14.93 15.55
C ARG A 76 5.72 14.37 16.68
N GLU A 77 5.90 13.09 17.00
CA GLU A 77 5.15 12.39 18.04
C GLU A 77 6.09 11.99 19.18
N TRP A 78 6.25 12.87 20.17
CA TRP A 78 7.13 12.63 21.30
C TRP A 78 6.56 11.62 22.29
N ASN A 79 5.23 11.41 22.31
CA ASN A 79 4.60 10.41 23.17
C ASN A 79 5.05 8.98 22.83
N LEU A 80 5.56 8.75 21.61
CA LEU A 80 6.15 7.48 21.18
C LEU A 80 7.29 7.01 22.12
N LEU A 81 7.99 7.94 22.76
CA LEU A 81 9.10 7.64 23.68
C LEU A 81 8.65 7.15 25.06
N PHE A 82 7.40 7.43 25.43
CA PHE A 82 6.87 7.18 26.78
C PHE A 82 5.68 6.22 26.80
N ALA A 83 5.26 5.71 25.64
CA ALA A 83 4.15 4.78 25.53
C ALA A 83 4.53 3.43 26.15
N ALA A 84 3.85 3.04 27.24
CA ALA A 84 4.15 1.84 28.00
C ALA A 84 3.90 0.54 27.22
N GLU A 85 3.02 0.59 26.22
CA GLU A 85 2.68 -0.52 25.34
C GLU A 85 3.73 -0.76 24.22
N VAL A 86 4.70 0.14 24.07
CA VAL A 86 5.77 0.06 23.09
C VAL A 86 6.99 -0.62 23.72
N ASP A 87 7.36 -1.77 23.17
CA ASP A 87 8.49 -2.58 23.59
C ASP A 87 9.47 -2.88 22.44
N ARG A 88 10.49 -3.70 22.70
CA ARG A 88 11.51 -4.06 21.70
C ARG A 88 11.01 -5.02 20.61
N ASN A 89 9.83 -5.60 20.79
CA ASN A 89 9.17 -6.46 19.79
C ASN A 89 8.22 -5.65 18.90
N SER A 90 7.91 -4.42 19.31
CA SER A 90 7.03 -3.52 18.59
C SER A 90 7.62 -3.08 17.26
N ARG A 91 6.74 -2.93 16.28
CA ARG A 91 7.08 -2.60 14.89
C ARG A 91 6.40 -1.31 14.48
N PHE A 92 7.19 -0.35 14.07
CA PHE A 92 6.71 0.89 13.50
C PHE A 92 6.48 0.73 11.99
N VAL A 93 5.25 0.94 11.55
CA VAL A 93 4.84 0.80 10.15
C VAL A 93 4.32 2.15 9.66
N PHE A 94 4.87 2.66 8.57
CA PHE A 94 4.45 3.91 7.94
C PHE A 94 4.30 3.74 6.42
N ARG A 95 3.80 4.76 5.74
CA ARG A 95 3.35 4.68 4.33
C ARG A 95 2.35 3.53 4.17
N ARG A 96 1.28 3.63 4.94
CA ARG A 96 0.16 2.68 4.95
C ARG A 96 -0.91 3.06 3.92
N ASP A 97 -0.83 4.28 3.39
CA ASP A 97 -1.58 4.70 2.23
C ASP A 97 -1.02 4.04 0.96
N ILE A 98 -1.89 3.37 0.21
CA ILE A 98 -1.51 2.64 -1.01
C ILE A 98 -0.92 3.57 -2.07
N LEU A 99 -1.58 4.70 -2.34
CA LEU A 99 -1.16 5.61 -3.40
C LEU A 99 0.19 6.27 -3.05
N GLU A 100 0.38 6.66 -1.79
CA GLU A 100 1.68 7.16 -1.32
C GLU A 100 2.76 6.08 -1.48
N ARG A 101 2.50 4.86 -1.02
CA ARG A 101 3.47 3.76 -1.08
C ARG A 101 3.88 3.45 -2.52
N VAL A 102 2.90 3.22 -3.39
CA VAL A 102 3.13 2.88 -4.80
C VAL A 102 3.83 4.04 -5.51
N GLY A 103 3.36 5.29 -5.31
CA GLY A 103 3.96 6.47 -5.92
C GLY A 103 5.41 6.73 -5.48
N ARG A 104 5.78 6.35 -4.25
CA ARG A 104 7.18 6.42 -3.78
C ARG A 104 8.09 5.42 -4.47
N ILE A 105 7.56 4.26 -4.89
CA ILE A 105 8.32 3.23 -5.60
C ILE A 105 8.41 3.57 -7.09
N SER A 106 7.28 3.90 -7.72
CA SER A 106 7.26 4.21 -9.16
C SER A 106 7.77 5.61 -9.51
N GLY A 107 7.94 6.49 -8.52
CA GLY A 107 8.34 7.86 -8.72
C GLY A 107 7.40 8.61 -9.67
N ALA A 108 7.96 9.39 -10.59
CA ALA A 108 7.20 10.20 -11.54
C ALA A 108 6.84 9.46 -12.84
N LEU A 109 7.30 8.22 -13.03
CA LEU A 109 7.06 7.45 -14.25
C LEU A 109 5.58 7.09 -14.42
N LEU A 110 4.98 6.61 -13.33
CA LEU A 110 3.60 6.15 -13.31
C LEU A 110 2.69 7.14 -12.58
N ARG A 111 1.48 7.29 -13.11
CA ARG A 111 0.38 8.03 -12.51
C ARG A 111 -0.79 7.09 -12.24
N TYR A 112 -1.51 7.36 -11.17
CA TYR A 112 -2.66 6.56 -10.72
C TYR A 112 -3.88 7.49 -10.63
N PRO A 113 -4.58 7.75 -11.76
CA PRO A 113 -5.72 8.67 -11.78
C PRO A 113 -6.95 8.09 -11.08
N GLU A 114 -7.03 6.77 -10.95
CA GLU A 114 -8.15 6.06 -10.35
C GLU A 114 -7.83 5.62 -8.92
N ALA A 115 -8.87 5.49 -8.10
CA ALA A 115 -8.75 4.98 -6.74
C ALA A 115 -8.40 3.48 -6.76
N PRO A 116 -7.55 2.99 -5.84
CA PRO A 116 -7.29 1.55 -5.69
C PRO A 116 -8.58 0.80 -5.33
N TYR A 117 -8.78 -0.37 -5.93
CA TYR A 117 -9.92 -1.23 -5.61
C TYR A 117 -9.49 -2.52 -4.91
N PRO A 118 -10.23 -2.98 -3.89
CA PRO A 118 -9.91 -4.20 -3.17
C PRO A 118 -10.41 -5.44 -3.93
N VAL A 119 -9.62 -6.50 -3.90
CA VAL A 119 -9.99 -7.84 -4.35
C VAL A 119 -9.64 -8.86 -3.26
N ILE A 120 -10.38 -9.98 -3.23
CA ILE A 120 -10.04 -11.09 -2.34
C ILE A 120 -9.23 -12.09 -3.14
N HIS A 121 -8.02 -12.39 -2.67
CA HIS A 121 -7.15 -13.41 -3.23
C HIS A 121 -6.63 -14.29 -2.09
N GLU A 122 -6.81 -15.60 -2.21
CA GLU A 122 -6.38 -16.59 -1.17
C GLU A 122 -6.84 -16.23 0.26
N GLY A 123 -8.02 -15.62 0.37
CA GLY A 123 -8.61 -15.21 1.63
C GLY A 123 -7.96 -14.00 2.30
N GLN A 124 -7.21 -13.20 1.55
CA GLN A 124 -6.67 -11.90 1.94
C GLN A 124 -7.20 -10.78 1.06
N VAL A 125 -7.17 -9.55 1.57
CA VAL A 125 -7.42 -8.35 0.76
C VAL A 125 -6.15 -7.95 0.02
N MET A 126 -6.23 -7.94 -1.31
CA MET A 126 -5.24 -7.33 -2.18
C MET A 126 -5.83 -6.07 -2.80
N TRP A 127 -5.00 -5.07 -3.03
CA TRP A 127 -5.40 -3.84 -3.69
C TRP A 127 -4.83 -3.82 -5.10
N ILE A 128 -5.65 -3.48 -6.08
CA ILE A 128 -5.21 -3.33 -7.47
C ILE A 128 -5.30 -1.85 -7.85
N LEU A 129 -4.28 -1.39 -8.58
CA LEU A 129 -4.22 -0.07 -9.18
C LEU A 129 -3.92 -0.16 -10.67
N GLU A 130 -4.50 0.77 -11.43
CA GLU A 130 -4.17 1.00 -12.83
C GLU A 130 -3.08 2.09 -12.91
N GLY A 131 -1.92 1.74 -13.45
CA GLY A 131 -0.74 2.57 -13.58
C GLY A 131 -0.56 3.08 -15.01
N PHE A 132 -0.65 4.39 -15.16
CA PHE A 132 -0.50 5.07 -16.43
C PHE A 132 0.91 5.64 -16.55
N THR A 133 1.63 5.30 -17.61
CA THR A 133 2.81 6.09 -17.97
C THR A 133 2.34 7.42 -18.51
N ALA A 134 3.00 8.51 -18.14
CA ALA A 134 2.60 9.84 -18.61
C ALA A 134 3.78 10.80 -18.69
N THR A 135 3.85 11.58 -19.78
CA THR A 135 4.87 12.62 -19.93
C THR A 135 4.33 13.88 -20.60
N ARG A 136 5.00 15.00 -20.32
CA ARG A 136 4.77 16.29 -20.97
C ARG A 136 5.68 16.52 -22.17
N TRP A 137 6.70 15.70 -22.32
CA TRP A 137 7.82 15.91 -23.23
C TRP A 137 7.84 14.87 -24.34
N PHE A 138 6.67 14.32 -24.70
CA PHE A 138 6.61 13.35 -25.78
C PHE A 138 6.88 14.07 -27.11
N PRO A 139 7.82 13.57 -27.94
CA PRO A 139 8.19 14.23 -29.19
C PRO A 139 6.99 14.45 -30.11
N LEU A 140 7.01 15.57 -30.84
CA LEU A 140 6.01 15.89 -31.87
C LEU A 140 4.55 15.86 -31.35
N SER A 141 4.35 16.06 -30.05
CA SER A 141 3.04 16.03 -29.42
C SER A 141 2.77 17.35 -28.68
N THR A 142 1.52 17.80 -28.74
CA THR A 142 1.08 19.02 -28.05
C THR A 142 0.44 18.64 -26.72
N PRO A 143 0.94 19.13 -25.57
CA PRO A 143 0.33 18.88 -24.28
C PRO A 143 -1.12 19.37 -24.24
N HIS A 144 -2.03 18.56 -23.70
CA HIS A 144 -3.41 18.94 -23.43
C HIS A 144 -3.67 18.93 -21.93
N ASP A 145 -4.48 19.89 -21.47
CA ASP A 145 -4.97 19.90 -20.10
C ASP A 145 -5.99 18.77 -19.91
N LEU A 146 -5.79 17.97 -18.88
CA LEU A 146 -6.74 16.95 -18.44
C LEU A 146 -7.33 17.42 -17.12
N ASP A 147 -8.64 17.24 -16.93
CA ASP A 147 -9.37 17.65 -15.72
C ASP A 147 -8.77 17.10 -14.40
N ALA A 148 -7.91 16.08 -14.51
CA ALA A 148 -7.24 15.41 -13.39
C ALA A 148 -5.80 15.88 -13.10
N GLY A 149 -5.30 17.00 -13.68
CA GLY A 149 -4.06 17.62 -13.20
C GLY A 149 -3.21 18.35 -14.23
N ARG A 150 -1.88 18.16 -14.15
CA ARG A 150 -0.90 18.84 -15.01
C ARG A 150 -1.09 18.39 -16.47
N PRO A 151 -0.96 19.30 -17.46
CA PRO A 151 -1.09 18.95 -18.87
C PRO A 151 -0.22 17.74 -19.24
N VAL A 152 -0.70 16.92 -20.16
CA VAL A 152 -0.05 15.68 -20.59
C VAL A 152 0.01 15.64 -22.11
N ALA A 153 1.17 15.28 -22.66
CA ALA A 153 1.36 15.12 -24.11
C ALA A 153 1.22 13.65 -24.55
N TYR A 154 1.46 12.72 -23.61
CA TYR A 154 1.31 11.28 -23.83
C TYR A 154 0.89 10.61 -22.51
N THR A 155 -0.10 9.73 -22.58
CA THR A 155 -0.54 8.89 -21.46
C THR A 155 -0.96 7.52 -21.96
N ARG A 156 -0.65 6.46 -21.23
CA ARG A 156 -1.02 5.09 -21.57
C ARG A 156 -1.18 4.21 -20.34
N ASN A 157 -2.26 3.43 -20.25
CA ASN A 157 -2.44 2.45 -19.18
C ASN A 157 -1.58 1.22 -19.49
N SER A 158 -0.40 1.14 -18.89
CA SER A 158 0.63 0.17 -19.29
C SER A 158 1.08 -0.73 -18.16
N VAL A 159 0.70 -0.42 -16.92
CA VAL A 159 1.12 -1.16 -15.73
C VAL A 159 -0.07 -1.44 -14.84
N LYS A 160 -0.22 -2.67 -14.35
CA LYS A 160 -1.08 -2.98 -13.21
C LYS A 160 -0.22 -3.12 -11.96
N VAL A 161 -0.69 -2.59 -10.85
CA VAL A 161 0.00 -2.70 -9.56
C VAL A 161 -0.87 -3.48 -8.60
N VAL A 162 -0.27 -4.45 -7.92
CA VAL A 162 -0.92 -5.22 -6.86
C VAL A 162 -0.22 -4.90 -5.55
N VAL A 163 -1.00 -4.61 -4.51
CA VAL A 163 -0.50 -4.34 -3.16
C VAL A 163 -1.16 -5.27 -2.16
N ASP A 164 -0.35 -6.00 -1.40
CA ASP A 164 -0.83 -6.85 -0.32
C ASP A 164 -1.35 -5.98 0.84
N GLY A 165 -2.61 -6.18 1.24
CA GLY A 165 -3.23 -5.42 2.32
C GLY A 165 -2.68 -5.75 3.72
N VAL A 166 -2.10 -6.94 3.90
CA VAL A 166 -1.47 -7.41 5.14
C VAL A 166 -0.02 -6.94 5.22
N THR A 167 0.81 -7.32 4.25
CA THR A 167 2.27 -7.10 4.31
C THR A 167 2.67 -5.73 3.77
N GLY A 168 1.87 -5.18 2.84
CA GLY A 168 2.20 -3.98 2.09
C GLY A 168 3.20 -4.22 0.95
N GLU A 169 3.47 -5.47 0.59
CA GLU A 169 4.28 -5.80 -0.58
C GLU A 169 3.64 -5.25 -1.85
N VAL A 170 4.46 -4.77 -2.79
CA VAL A 170 4.01 -4.13 -4.02
C VAL A 170 4.63 -4.85 -5.21
N ALA A 171 3.78 -5.34 -6.10
CA ALA A 171 4.18 -5.95 -7.37
C ALA A 171 3.69 -5.10 -8.54
N PHE A 172 4.57 -4.85 -9.51
CA PHE A 172 4.26 -4.13 -10.75
C PHE A 172 4.25 -5.12 -11.92
N TYR A 173 3.19 -5.08 -12.73
CA TYR A 173 3.00 -5.94 -13.89
C TYR A 173 2.86 -5.09 -15.15
N VAL A 174 3.73 -5.32 -16.13
CA VAL A 174 3.60 -4.70 -17.45
C VAL A 174 2.44 -5.37 -18.19
N ILE A 175 1.44 -4.56 -18.57
CA ILE A 175 0.29 -5.02 -19.38
C ILE A 175 0.36 -4.54 -20.83
N ASP A 176 1.16 -3.51 -21.10
CA ASP A 176 1.42 -3.01 -22.45
C ASP A 176 2.93 -2.88 -22.68
N ASP A 177 3.50 -3.89 -23.31
CA ASP A 177 4.93 -3.96 -23.63
C ASP A 177 5.31 -3.11 -24.84
N ALA A 178 4.32 -2.59 -25.59
CA ALA A 178 4.54 -1.71 -26.73
C ALA A 178 4.70 -0.24 -26.29
N ASP A 179 4.46 0.09 -25.02
CA ASP A 179 4.62 1.44 -24.49
C ASP A 179 6.09 1.92 -24.57
N PRO A 180 6.40 2.94 -25.40
CA PRO A 180 7.75 3.45 -25.57
C PRO A 180 8.37 4.00 -24.28
N LEU A 181 7.58 4.61 -23.38
CA LEU A 181 8.12 5.14 -22.12
C LEU A 181 8.55 4.01 -21.20
N LEU A 182 7.73 2.98 -21.08
CA LEU A 182 8.00 1.85 -20.22
C LEU A 182 9.21 1.06 -20.73
N ARG A 183 9.30 0.82 -22.05
CA ARG A 183 10.46 0.19 -22.68
C ARG A 183 11.76 0.97 -22.45
N ALA A 184 11.71 2.30 -22.51
CA ALA A 184 12.89 3.12 -22.27
C ALA A 184 13.40 2.99 -20.82
N TYR A 185 12.49 2.93 -19.84
CA TYR A 185 12.86 2.73 -18.43
C TYR A 185 13.28 1.30 -18.10
N ALA A 186 12.76 0.30 -18.81
CA ALA A 186 13.12 -1.11 -18.60
C ALA A 186 14.51 -1.49 -19.13
N GLN A 187 15.14 -0.64 -19.94
CA GLN A 187 16.47 -0.87 -20.53
C GLN A 187 17.63 -0.26 -19.73
N GLY A 188 17.34 0.54 -18.69
CA GLY A 188 18.33 1.14 -17.80
C GLY A 188 18.52 0.35 -16.52
#